data_AF-A0A6G8D7Q9-F1
#
_entry.id   AF-A0A6G8D7Q9-F1
#
_cell.length_a   1.000
_cell.length_b   1.000
_cell.length_c   1.000
_cell.angle_alpha   90.00
_cell.angle_beta   90.00
_cell.angle_gamma   90.00
#
_symmetry.space_group_name_H-M   'P 1'
#
loop_
_entity.id
_entity.type
_entity.pdbx_description
1 polymer ?
#
loop_
_entity_poly.entity_id
_entity_poly.type
_entity_poly.pdbx_seq_one_letter_code
_entity_poly.pdbx_strand_id
1 'polypeptide(L)'
;MQTIEITAHDIELMSQLLQAGLSAELIAEKFETVESEVIQRVYPPERYIKPQDYLSRARRGTLRVGEDSIEKRCSRCRQYLPLNHDFFHHCKGTKDGYLSWCRPCEIERNNARRK
;
A
#
# COMPACT_ATOMS: atom_id res chain seq x y z
N MET A 1 -10.32 -19.39 17.69
CA MET A 1 -9.06 -18.67 17.41
C MET A 1 -9.13 -17.37 18.19
N GLN A 2 -8.30 -17.21 19.22
CA GLN A 2 -8.20 -15.93 19.92
C GLN A 2 -7.57 -14.92 18.96
N THR A 3 -8.21 -13.78 18.76
CA THR A 3 -7.61 -12.65 18.04
C THR A 3 -6.62 -12.00 18.98
N ILE A 4 -5.32 -12.18 18.75
CA ILE A 4 -4.28 -11.44 19.46
C ILE A 4 -4.48 -9.95 19.14
N GLU A 5 -4.62 -9.14 20.18
CA GLU A 5 -4.79 -7.70 20.05
C GLU A 5 -3.41 -7.08 19.77
N ILE A 6 -3.20 -6.58 18.54
CA ILE A 6 -1.95 -5.90 18.17
C ILE A 6 -1.97 -4.49 18.76
N THR A 7 -1.03 -4.21 19.64
CA THR A 7 -0.88 -2.93 20.34
C THR A 7 -0.01 -1.94 19.56
N ALA A 8 0.04 -0.68 19.99
CA ALA A 8 0.95 0.31 19.42
C ALA A 8 2.44 -0.06 19.60
N HIS A 9 2.78 -0.74 20.70
CA HIS A 9 4.14 -1.22 20.94
C HIS A 9 4.53 -2.30 19.93
N ASP A 10 3.59 -3.20 19.59
CA ASP A 10 3.82 -4.24 18.59
C ASP A 10 4.07 -3.63 17.20
N ILE A 11 3.34 -2.57 16.83
CA ILE A 11 3.53 -1.86 15.56
C ILE A 11 4.93 -1.22 15.50
N GLU A 12 5.36 -0.58 16.58
CA GLU A 12 6.70 0.00 16.69
C GLU A 12 7.79 -1.08 16.55
N LEU A 13 7.61 -2.22 17.23
CA LEU A 13 8.53 -3.35 17.11
C LEU A 13 8.54 -3.92 15.68
N MET A 14 7.39 -4.07 15.03
CA MET A 14 7.30 -4.48 13.62
C MET A 14 8.09 -3.53 12.71
N SER A 15 7.96 -2.21 12.92
CA SER A 15 8.70 -1.18 12.17
C SER A 15 10.20 -1.35 12.31
N GLN A 16 10.69 -1.51 13.56
CA GLN A 16 12.10 -1.71 13.85
C GLN A 16 12.66 -3.00 13.22
N LEU A 17 11.88 -4.09 13.25
CA LEU A 17 12.29 -5.35 12.64
C LEU A 17 12.38 -5.27 11.10
N LEU A 18 11.45 -4.57 10.46
CA LEU A 18 11.52 -4.31 9.01
C LEU A 18 12.76 -3.48 8.65
N GLN A 19 13.04 -2.43 9.42
CA GLN A 19 14.24 -1.60 9.24
C GLN A 19 15.53 -2.39 9.49
N ALA A 20 15.51 -3.36 10.39
CA ALA A 20 16.60 -4.30 10.64
C ALA A 20 16.75 -5.39 9.54
N GLY A 21 15.90 -5.38 8.51
CA GLY A 21 15.98 -6.27 7.36
C GLY A 21 15.27 -7.60 7.50
N LEU A 22 14.45 -7.79 8.55
CA LEU A 22 13.60 -8.98 8.63
C LEU A 22 12.47 -8.89 7.60
N SER A 23 12.13 -10.01 6.96
CA SER A 23 10.98 -10.04 6.05
C SER A 23 9.66 -9.89 6.81
N ALA A 24 8.70 -9.22 6.17
CA ALA A 24 7.35 -9.08 6.68
C ALA A 24 6.65 -10.44 6.90
N GLU A 25 7.06 -11.47 6.17
CA GLU A 25 6.55 -12.84 6.31
C GLU A 25 6.97 -13.45 7.65
N LEU A 26 8.25 -13.31 8.04
CA LEU A 26 8.76 -13.80 9.31
C LEU A 26 8.15 -13.04 10.49
N ILE A 27 7.99 -11.72 10.34
CA ILE A 27 7.32 -10.90 11.35
C ILE A 27 5.86 -11.35 11.50
N ALA A 28 5.15 -11.55 10.38
CA ALA A 28 3.77 -12.01 10.40
C ALA A 28 3.60 -13.36 11.13
N GLU A 29 4.52 -14.30 10.92
CA GLU A 29 4.55 -15.57 11.65
C GLU A 29 4.69 -15.36 13.17
N LYS A 30 5.58 -14.47 13.61
CA LYS A 30 5.81 -14.18 15.03
C LYS A 30 4.63 -13.53 15.74
N PHE A 31 3.90 -12.69 15.03
CA PHE A 31 2.73 -11.99 15.57
C PHE A 31 1.41 -12.69 15.21
N GLU A 32 1.46 -13.92 14.70
CA GLU A 32 0.30 -14.72 14.28
C GLU A 32 -0.69 -13.94 13.38
N THR A 33 -0.14 -13.16 12.45
CA THR A 33 -0.89 -12.32 11.52
C THR A 33 -0.48 -12.63 10.07
N VAL A 34 -0.95 -11.85 9.11
CA VAL A 34 -0.56 -11.98 7.70
C VAL A 34 0.40 -10.87 7.28
N GLU A 35 1.25 -11.13 6.29
CA GLU A 35 2.26 -10.19 5.81
C GLU A 35 1.66 -8.80 5.49
N SER A 36 0.53 -8.76 4.78
CA SER A 36 -0.14 -7.51 4.43
C SER A 36 -0.65 -6.73 5.64
N GLU A 37 -0.95 -7.42 6.74
CA GLU A 37 -1.39 -6.82 8.00
C GLU A 37 -0.23 -6.18 8.76
N VAL A 38 0.97 -6.78 8.70
CA VAL A 38 2.21 -6.17 9.21
C VAL A 38 2.50 -4.89 8.44
N ILE A 39 2.58 -5.00 7.11
CA ILE A 39 2.91 -3.86 6.24
C ILE A 39 1.93 -2.71 6.41
N GLN A 40 0.62 -2.97 6.41
CA GLN A 40 -0.38 -1.91 6.51
C GLN A 40 -0.54 -1.34 7.93
N ARG A 41 0.04 -1.97 8.95
CA ARG A 41 0.14 -1.36 10.29
C ARG A 41 1.35 -0.44 10.40
N VAL A 42 2.50 -0.87 9.86
CA VAL A 42 3.73 -0.07 9.86
C VAL A 42 3.60 1.12 8.91
N TYR A 43 3.04 0.90 7.72
CA TYR A 43 2.82 1.91 6.69
C TYR A 43 1.32 2.06 6.41
N PRO A 44 0.57 2.70 7.32
CA PRO A 44 -0.88 2.78 7.22
C PRO A 44 -1.32 3.53 5.97
N PRO A 45 -2.03 2.88 5.03
CA PRO A 45 -2.60 3.58 3.89
C PRO A 45 -3.81 4.41 4.34
N GLU A 46 -4.14 5.47 3.60
CA GLU A 46 -5.40 6.21 3.80
C GLU A 46 -6.63 5.32 3.72
N ARG A 47 -6.55 4.23 2.94
CA ARG A 47 -7.59 3.22 2.85
C ARG A 47 -6.98 1.82 2.93
N TYR A 48 -7.46 1.07 3.92
CA TYR A 48 -7.09 -0.33 4.09
C TYR A 48 -7.38 -1.17 2.83
N ILE A 49 -6.39 -1.96 2.44
CA ILE A 49 -6.41 -2.89 1.31
C ILE A 49 -6.56 -4.30 1.87
N LYS A 50 -7.57 -5.03 1.40
CA LYS A 50 -7.77 -6.42 1.81
C LYS A 50 -6.52 -7.26 1.52
N PRO A 51 -6.15 -8.25 2.37
CA PRO A 51 -4.93 -9.02 2.21
C PRO A 51 -4.79 -9.69 0.83
N GLN A 52 -5.89 -10.26 0.33
CA GLN A 52 -5.94 -10.90 -0.99
C GLN A 52 -5.64 -9.91 -2.13
N ASP A 53 -6.13 -8.67 -2.02
CA ASP A 53 -5.91 -7.63 -3.01
C ASP A 53 -4.49 -7.08 -2.93
N TYR A 54 -3.94 -6.93 -1.72
CA TYR A 54 -2.56 -6.56 -1.48
C TYR A 54 -1.61 -7.57 -2.15
N LEU A 55 -1.73 -8.85 -1.80
CA LEU A 55 -0.87 -9.93 -2.33
C LEU A 55 -0.99 -10.06 -3.85
N SER A 56 -2.21 -9.98 -4.39
CA SER A 56 -2.45 -10.02 -5.84
C SER A 56 -1.76 -8.86 -6.56
N ARG A 57 -1.81 -7.66 -5.99
CA ARG A 57 -1.21 -6.45 -6.58
C ARG A 57 0.31 -6.42 -6.44
N ALA A 58 0.85 -6.88 -5.31
CA ALA A 58 2.27 -7.06 -5.09
C ALA A 58 2.86 -8.05 -6.10
N ARG A 59 2.23 -9.23 -6.25
CA ARG A 59 2.62 -10.25 -7.24
C ARG A 59 2.61 -9.72 -8.68
N ARG A 60 1.65 -8.85 -9.02
CA ARG A 60 1.54 -8.22 -10.35
C ARG A 60 2.51 -7.05 -10.57
N GLY A 61 3.24 -6.62 -9.54
CA GLY A 61 4.09 -5.43 -9.62
C GLY A 61 3.28 -4.14 -9.83
N THR A 62 2.12 -4.05 -9.19
CA THR A 62 1.26 -2.85 -9.23
C THR A 62 1.20 -2.12 -7.90
N LEU A 63 1.70 -2.76 -6.84
CA LEU A 63 1.84 -2.24 -5.49
C LEU A 63 3.18 -2.75 -4.94
N ARG A 64 3.86 -1.94 -4.13
CA ARG A 64 5.07 -2.35 -3.40
C ARG A 64 5.18 -1.57 -2.08
N VAL A 65 6.09 -2.01 -1.22
CA VAL A 65 6.54 -1.23 -0.06
C VAL A 65 7.69 -0.37 -0.53
N GLY A 66 7.55 0.96 -0.40
CA GLY A 66 8.62 1.93 -0.61
C GLY A 66 9.43 2.12 0.68
N GLU A 67 10.13 3.25 0.77
CA GLU A 67 10.92 3.60 1.97
C GLU A 67 10.00 3.87 3.18
N ASP A 68 9.02 4.75 2.99
CA ASP A 68 8.16 5.24 4.07
C ASP A 68 6.66 4.99 3.85
N SER A 69 6.28 4.31 2.76
CA SER A 69 4.87 4.12 2.42
C SER A 69 4.60 2.94 1.51
N ILE A 70 3.33 2.56 1.40
CA ILE A 70 2.85 1.68 0.34
C ILE A 70 2.77 2.49 -0.95
N GLU A 71 3.49 2.06 -1.98
CA GLU A 71 3.52 2.72 -3.28
C GLU A 71 2.72 1.96 -4.32
N LYS A 72 1.97 2.70 -5.15
CA LYS A 72 1.22 2.17 -6.29
C LYS A 72 1.89 2.57 -7.59
N ARG A 73 1.91 1.65 -8.54
CA ARG A 73 2.41 1.92 -9.89
C ARG A 73 1.35 2.61 -10.74
N CYS A 74 1.67 3.77 -11.28
CA CYS A 74 0.84 4.42 -12.30
C CYS A 74 0.86 3.59 -13.60
N SER A 75 -0.29 3.18 -14.13
CA SER A 75 -0.32 2.36 -15.35
C SER A 75 0.05 3.14 -16.64
N ARG A 76 0.08 4.48 -16.57
CA ARG A 76 0.45 5.35 -17.69
C ARG A 76 1.94 5.66 -17.76
N CYS A 77 2.52 6.23 -16.69
CA CYS A 77 3.95 6.60 -16.64
C CYS A 77 4.83 5.51 -16.02
N ARG A 78 4.25 4.46 -15.42
CA ARG A 78 4.94 3.31 -14.80
C ARG A 78 5.78 3.64 -13.56
N GLN A 79 5.75 4.88 -13.08
CA GLN A 79 6.36 5.27 -11.80
C GLN A 79 5.59 4.69 -10.62
N TYR A 80 6.32 4.31 -9.58
CA TYR A 80 5.75 4.01 -8.27
C TYR A 80 5.70 5.31 -7.47
N LEU A 81 4.54 5.58 -6.88
CA LEU A 81 4.28 6.78 -6.10
C LEU A 81 3.51 6.37 -4.83
N PRO A 82 3.64 7.12 -3.72
CA PRO A 82 2.87 6.85 -2.51
C PRO A 82 1.37 6.72 -2.79
N LEU A 83 0.74 5.68 -2.24
CA LEU A 83 -0.68 5.42 -2.39
C LEU A 83 -1.49 6.33 -1.46
N ASN A 84 -1.57 7.59 -1.84
CA ASN A 84 -2.26 8.62 -1.08
C ASN A 84 -2.95 9.63 -2.03
N HIS A 85 -3.70 10.56 -1.44
CA HIS A 85 -4.41 11.56 -2.22
C HIS A 85 -3.50 12.60 -2.88
N ASP A 86 -2.24 12.78 -2.47
CA ASP A 86 -1.31 13.72 -3.10
C ASP A 86 -0.87 13.25 -4.48
N PHE A 87 -0.74 11.94 -4.69
CA PHE A 87 -0.26 11.37 -5.95
C PHE A 87 -1.37 10.77 -6.83
N PHE A 88 -2.51 10.39 -6.26
CA PHE A 88 -3.61 9.79 -6.99
C PHE A 88 -4.96 10.48 -6.70
N HIS A 89 -5.81 10.57 -7.71
CA HIS A 89 -7.18 11.03 -7.51
C HIS A 89 -8.03 9.95 -6.84
N HIS A 90 -8.79 10.36 -5.82
CA HIS A 90 -9.71 9.47 -5.12
C HIS A 90 -10.81 8.93 -6.04
N CYS A 91 -11.09 7.63 -5.93
CA CYS A 91 -12.11 6.93 -6.68
C CYS A 91 -12.76 5.83 -5.82
N LYS A 92 -13.96 6.12 -5.31
CA LYS A 92 -14.71 5.23 -4.39
C LYS A 92 -14.92 3.81 -4.92
N GLY A 93 -15.09 3.67 -6.24
CA GLY A 93 -15.36 2.39 -6.90
C GLY A 93 -14.16 1.44 -7.02
N THR A 94 -12.96 1.89 -6.65
CA THR A 94 -11.75 1.06 -6.69
C THR A 94 -11.46 0.46 -5.31
N LYS A 95 -10.81 -0.71 -5.30
CA LYS A 95 -10.55 -1.48 -4.07
C LYS A 95 -9.67 -0.75 -3.06
N ASP A 96 -8.72 0.04 -3.55
CA ASP A 96 -7.80 0.92 -2.80
C ASP A 96 -8.30 2.36 -2.68
N GLY A 97 -9.40 2.73 -3.34
CA GLY A 97 -9.93 4.09 -3.28
C GLY A 97 -9.23 5.11 -4.18
N TYR A 98 -8.38 4.70 -5.13
CA TYR A 98 -7.67 5.59 -6.05
C TYR A 98 -7.67 5.11 -7.49
N LEU A 99 -7.64 6.06 -8.44
CA LEU A 99 -7.46 5.77 -9.87
C LEU A 99 -6.13 5.06 -10.17
N SER A 100 -6.07 4.40 -11.33
CA SER A 100 -4.87 3.68 -11.79
C SER A 100 -3.78 4.59 -12.37
N TRP A 101 -4.11 5.83 -12.70
CA TRP A 101 -3.20 6.84 -13.20
C TRP A 101 -2.90 7.86 -12.09
N CYS A 102 -1.66 8.31 -12.02
CA CYS A 102 -1.28 9.39 -11.11
C CYS A 102 -1.93 10.71 -11.54
N ARG A 103 -2.00 11.66 -10.61
CA ARG A 103 -2.57 12.99 -10.85
C ARG A 103 -1.98 13.70 -12.08
N PRO A 104 -0.64 13.76 -12.29
CA PRO A 104 -0.09 14.36 -13.51
C PRO A 104 -0.64 13.75 -14.80
N CYS A 105 -0.66 12.41 -14.90
CA CYS A 105 -1.18 11.71 -16.08
C CYS A 105 -2.70 11.93 -16.27
N GLU A 106 -3.47 12.06 -15.20
CA GLU A 106 -4.90 12.38 -15.26
C GLU A 106 -5.14 13.82 -15.74
N ILE A 107 -4.35 14.78 -15.26
CA ILE A 107 -4.40 16.17 -15.70
C ILE A 107 -4.08 16.27 -17.20
N GLU A 108 -3.01 15.61 -17.65
CA GLU A 108 -2.65 15.53 -19.08
C GLU A 108 -3.81 14.96 -19.92
N ARG A 109 -4.42 13.86 -19.47
CA ARG A 109 -5.58 13.25 -20.15
C ARG A 109 -6.75 14.23 -20.29
N ASN A 110 -7.07 14.92 -19.20
CA ASN A 110 -8.20 15.84 -19.16
C ASN A 110 -7.96 17.06 -20.06
N ASN A 111 -6.73 17.57 -20.09
CA ASN A 111 -6.35 18.66 -20.98
C ASN A 111 -6.42 18.25 -22.46
N ALA A 112 -6.00 17.03 -22.80
CA ALA A 112 -6.10 16.51 -24.16
C ALA A 112 -7.54 16.35 -24.65
N ARG A 113 -8.50 16.06 -23.75
CA ARG A 113 -9.94 15.95 -24.08
C ARG A 113 -10.64 17.28 -24.32
N ARG A 114 -10.04 18.39 -23.88
CA ARG A 114 -10.60 19.74 -24.01
C ARG A 114 -10.12 20.47 -25.27
N LYS A 115 -9.18 19.88 -26.00
CA LYS A 115 -8.70 20.35 -27.31
C LYS A 115 -9.49 19.65 -28.40
#